data_AF-A0A1D1UQA5-F1
#
_entry.id   AF-A0A1D1UQA5-F1
#
_cell.length_a   1.000
_cell.length_b   1.000
_cell.length_c   1.000
_cell.angle_alpha   90.00
_cell.angle_beta   90.00
_cell.angle_gamma   90.00
#
_symmetry.space_group_name_H-M   'P 1'
#
loop_
_entity.id
_entity.type
_entity.pdbx_description
1 polymer ?
#
loop_
_entity_poly.entity_id
_entity_poly.type
_entity_poly.pdbx_seq_one_letter_code
_entity_poly.pdbx_strand_id
1 'polypeptide(L)'
;MMLPLLCLAFVAHMQFTVGMIFPGSRFRPSRILSRLWDDESMSSMSRPHNSAQRFLMDETQRRPAPSMRADTRMMSCIPDQLPTLQFPGTCVEDSRLEAMCSERELSASKDCTDGSFCCYFPVSKGNFLIPQSIADNINAIAAIGFVRQQAQEPATQAPTQPPPPPETEAPTPEPTADPAPPPPPPAPVQVKAQLGDTCSGPNDCPDAGTSCFNGRCNCWATQGFSAEELWSCTEDHHCQVFFPGHVCRSSQLCNQFRGKLGFCQPLSSIKN
;
A
#
# COMPACT_ATOMS: atom_id res chain seq x y z
N MET A 1 18.07 51.63 42.20
CA MET A 1 16.88 51.48 41.34
C MET A 1 16.78 49.99 40.99
N MET A 2 16.28 49.17 41.92
CA MET A 2 14.89 48.68 42.04
C MET A 2 14.44 47.73 40.90
N LEU A 3 14.44 46.45 41.27
CA LEU A 3 13.66 45.27 40.82
C LEU A 3 12.16 45.56 40.54
N PRO A 4 11.38 44.68 39.85
CA PRO A 4 11.21 43.23 40.15
C PRO A 4 11.17 42.31 38.88
N LEU A 5 11.40 40.98 38.87
CA LEU A 5 11.31 39.88 39.84
C LEU A 5 9.90 39.58 40.36
N LEU A 6 9.06 38.92 39.54
CA LEU A 6 7.90 38.10 39.97
C LEU A 6 7.23 37.40 38.77
N CYS A 7 7.51 36.11 38.60
CA CYS A 7 6.53 35.06 38.26
C CYS A 7 7.22 33.69 38.26
N LEU A 8 7.48 33.20 39.47
CA LEU A 8 7.79 31.81 39.76
C LEU A 8 6.48 31.04 39.98
N ALA A 9 6.50 29.78 39.51
CA ALA A 9 5.94 28.59 40.16
C ALA A 9 4.42 28.36 40.20
N PHE A 10 3.96 27.35 39.45
CA PHE A 10 2.87 26.38 39.72
C PHE A 10 2.90 25.44 38.48
N VAL A 11 3.14 24.12 38.48
CA VAL A 11 2.88 23.03 39.42
C VAL A 11 3.90 21.91 39.15
N ALA A 12 4.50 21.40 40.24
CA ALA A 12 5.28 20.19 40.27
C ALA A 12 4.40 18.92 40.29
N HIS A 13 5.03 17.78 39.99
CA HIS A 13 4.66 16.45 40.51
C HIS A 13 3.38 15.76 39.98
N MET A 14 3.57 14.83 39.05
CA MET A 14 2.80 13.59 38.98
C MET A 14 3.77 12.43 38.75
N GLN A 15 4.47 12.03 39.82
CA GLN A 15 4.82 10.62 39.97
C GLN A 15 3.53 9.90 40.37
N PHE A 16 3.09 8.95 39.55
CA PHE A 16 2.07 7.98 39.97
C PHE A 16 2.60 6.57 39.75
N THR A 17 3.18 6.04 40.83
CA THR A 17 3.38 4.62 41.05
C THR A 17 2.07 4.08 41.63
N VAL A 18 1.26 3.40 40.82
CA VAL A 18 0.25 2.45 41.33
C VAL A 18 0.23 1.26 40.38
N GLY A 19 0.77 0.14 40.84
CA GLY A 19 0.46 -1.16 40.28
C GLY A 19 -0.96 -1.60 40.67
N MET A 20 -1.59 -2.41 39.83
CA MET A 20 -2.24 -3.68 40.21
C MET A 20 -3.07 -4.22 39.02
N ILE A 21 -2.60 -5.35 38.52
CA ILE A 21 -3.36 -6.56 38.14
C ILE A 21 -4.89 -6.44 38.26
N PHE A 22 -5.61 -6.54 37.14
CA PHE A 22 -6.94 -7.18 37.08
C PHE A 22 -7.17 -7.84 35.70
N PRO A 23 -7.45 -9.16 35.64
CA PRO A 23 -7.86 -9.84 34.41
C PRO A 23 -9.38 -9.72 34.22
N GLY A 24 -9.80 -9.49 32.97
CA GLY A 24 -11.18 -9.71 32.54
C GLY A 24 -12.16 -8.58 32.86
N SER A 25 -12.42 -7.73 31.88
CA SER A 25 -13.66 -6.94 31.82
C SER A 25 -14.01 -6.61 30.37
N ARG A 26 -15.24 -7.00 30.00
CA ARG A 26 -15.85 -6.78 28.69
C ARG A 26 -16.04 -5.29 28.45
N PHE A 27 -15.45 -4.78 27.37
CA PHE A 27 -15.63 -3.40 26.93
C PHE A 27 -16.99 -3.26 26.22
N ARG A 28 -17.90 -2.45 26.79
CA ARG A 28 -19.06 -1.87 26.09
C ARG A 28 -18.72 -0.41 25.75
N PRO A 29 -19.09 0.09 24.56
CA PRO A 29 -18.73 1.45 24.13
C PRO A 29 -19.62 2.48 24.82
N SER A 30 -19.02 3.51 25.41
CA SER A 30 -19.74 4.71 25.85
C SER A 30 -19.80 5.72 24.71
N ARG A 31 -21.04 6.05 24.33
CA ARG A 31 -21.41 7.35 23.74
C ARG A 31 -20.96 8.46 24.68
N ILE A 32 -20.49 9.58 24.10
CA ILE A 32 -20.14 10.92 24.66
C ILE A 32 -18.92 11.33 23.81
N LEU A 33 -18.92 12.30 22.90
CA LEU A 33 -19.34 13.69 23.02
C LEU A 33 -19.54 14.27 21.59
N SER A 34 -20.80 14.49 21.20
CA SER A 34 -21.17 15.46 20.16
C SER A 34 -21.57 16.73 20.88
N ARG A 35 -20.92 17.86 20.59
CA ARG A 35 -21.35 19.26 20.82
C ARG A 35 -20.12 20.17 20.76
N LEU A 36 -19.93 20.88 19.64
CA LEU A 36 -19.44 22.28 19.64
C LEU A 36 -19.46 22.88 18.22
N TRP A 37 -20.59 22.84 17.51
CA TRP A 37 -20.79 23.66 16.31
C TRP A 37 -22.22 24.19 16.37
N ASP A 38 -22.40 25.26 17.13
CA ASP A 38 -23.57 26.11 17.05
C ASP A 38 -23.08 27.56 17.07
N ASP A 39 -23.82 28.38 16.32
CA ASP A 39 -23.82 29.84 16.32
C ASP A 39 -22.78 30.57 15.45
N GLU A 40 -23.08 30.64 14.14
CA GLU A 40 -23.07 31.95 13.50
C GLU A 40 -24.21 32.12 12.48
N SER A 41 -25.27 32.74 12.98
CA SER A 41 -25.96 33.87 12.36
C SER A 41 -26.64 33.67 11.00
N MET A 42 -27.95 33.44 11.10
CA MET A 42 -28.94 33.80 10.09
C MET A 42 -28.80 35.28 9.70
N SER A 43 -28.43 35.56 8.46
CA SER A 43 -28.82 36.79 7.79
C SER A 43 -29.61 36.48 6.52
N SER A 44 -30.92 36.55 6.71
CA SER A 44 -31.94 36.81 5.70
C SER A 44 -31.49 37.88 4.71
N MET A 45 -31.28 37.51 3.45
CA MET A 45 -31.44 38.44 2.34
C MET A 45 -32.30 37.82 1.25
N SER A 46 -33.46 38.43 1.11
CA SER A 46 -34.48 38.22 0.10
C SER A 46 -33.92 38.32 -1.32
N ARG A 47 -34.39 37.39 -2.17
CA ARG A 47 -34.32 37.49 -3.62
C ARG A 47 -34.96 38.79 -4.12
N PRO A 48 -34.43 39.36 -5.21
CA PRO A 48 -35.31 39.79 -6.27
C PRO A 48 -34.99 39.12 -7.61
N HIS A 49 -36.06 38.80 -8.32
CA HIS A 49 -36.12 38.52 -9.74
C HIS A 49 -35.62 39.73 -10.56
N ASN A 50 -34.73 39.52 -11.51
CA ASN A 50 -34.65 40.28 -12.77
C ASN A 50 -33.83 39.43 -13.75
N SER A 51 -34.44 38.75 -14.72
CA SER A 51 -34.90 39.30 -16.00
C SER A 51 -33.78 39.95 -16.80
N ALA A 52 -33.30 39.18 -17.78
CA ALA A 52 -32.81 39.65 -19.08
C ALA A 52 -31.79 40.79 -19.09
N GLN A 53 -30.52 40.42 -19.20
CA GLN A 53 -29.58 41.23 -19.97
C GLN A 53 -28.70 40.34 -20.83
N ARG A 54 -29.10 40.26 -22.12
CA ARG A 54 -28.23 39.93 -23.24
C ARG A 54 -27.04 40.89 -23.21
N PHE A 55 -25.87 40.40 -22.83
CA PHE A 55 -24.60 40.96 -23.29
C PHE A 55 -23.99 39.97 -24.27
N LEU A 56 -24.15 40.30 -25.56
CA LEU A 56 -23.17 39.99 -26.59
C LEU A 56 -21.88 40.75 -26.25
N MET A 57 -20.75 40.24 -26.79
CA MET A 57 -19.35 40.60 -26.53
C MET A 57 -18.82 39.76 -25.35
N ASP A 58 -17.89 38.83 -25.52
CA ASP A 58 -16.74 38.90 -26.40
C ASP A 58 -16.23 37.48 -26.70
N GLU A 59 -16.38 37.04 -27.94
CA GLU A 59 -15.78 35.82 -28.49
C GLU A 59 -14.30 36.08 -28.86
N THR A 60 -13.58 36.75 -27.96
CA THR A 60 -12.14 36.93 -28.10
C THR A 60 -11.45 35.71 -27.50
N GLN A 61 -11.06 34.83 -28.41
CA GLN A 61 -9.92 33.92 -28.26
C GLN A 61 -10.06 32.88 -27.14
N ARG A 62 -10.83 31.82 -27.45
CA ARG A 62 -10.46 30.45 -27.05
C ARG A 62 -9.12 30.08 -27.68
N ARG A 63 -8.02 30.63 -27.16
CA ARG A 63 -6.72 29.97 -27.33
C ARG A 63 -6.86 28.63 -26.61
N PRO A 64 -6.64 27.49 -27.28
CA PRO A 64 -6.49 26.23 -26.55
C PRO A 64 -5.39 26.48 -25.52
N ALA A 65 -5.71 26.30 -24.24
CA ALA A 65 -4.72 26.35 -23.18
C ALA A 65 -3.52 25.52 -23.67
N PRO A 66 -2.29 26.04 -23.60
CA PRO A 66 -1.13 25.30 -24.06
C PRO A 66 -1.19 23.93 -23.40
N SER A 67 -1.37 22.91 -24.24
CA SER A 67 -1.31 21.52 -23.86
C SER A 67 0.13 21.25 -23.45
N MET A 68 0.50 21.76 -22.28
CA MET A 68 1.63 21.27 -21.52
C MET A 68 1.25 19.85 -21.14
N ARG A 69 1.51 18.93 -22.08
CA ARG A 69 2.00 17.60 -21.74
C ARG A 69 3.36 17.83 -21.06
N ALA A 70 3.32 18.48 -19.89
CA ALA A 70 4.37 18.40 -18.92
C ALA A 70 4.41 16.91 -18.63
N ASP A 71 5.47 16.29 -19.12
CA ASP A 71 5.95 15.00 -18.67
C ASP A 71 6.14 15.14 -17.16
N THR A 72 5.02 15.03 -16.43
CA THR A 72 4.93 15.23 -15.00
C THR A 72 5.46 13.93 -14.45
N ARG A 73 6.76 13.72 -14.60
CA ARG A 73 7.49 12.69 -13.87
C ARG A 73 7.16 12.98 -12.43
N MET A 74 6.31 12.14 -11.86
CA MET A 74 5.92 12.22 -10.47
C MET A 74 7.21 12.17 -9.66
N MET A 75 7.66 13.33 -9.19
CA MET A 75 8.86 13.41 -8.39
C MET A 75 8.54 12.79 -7.04
N SER A 76 9.31 11.76 -6.69
CA SER A 76 9.26 11.15 -5.36
C SER A 76 9.83 12.13 -4.35
N CYS A 77 9.24 12.20 -3.15
CA CYS A 77 9.68 13.10 -2.09
C CYS A 77 9.64 12.44 -0.72
N ILE A 78 10.48 12.92 0.20
CA ILE A 78 10.46 12.50 1.60
C ILE A 78 9.87 13.66 2.44
N PRO A 79 8.79 13.43 3.21
CA PRO A 79 8.21 14.49 4.04
C PRO A 79 9.16 14.90 5.17
N ASP A 80 9.34 16.21 5.36
CA ASP A 80 10.28 16.75 6.35
C ASP A 80 9.98 16.30 7.79
N GLN A 81 8.72 16.08 8.11
CA GLN A 81 8.29 15.65 9.44
C GLN A 81 8.56 14.16 9.70
N LEU A 82 8.69 13.34 8.64
CA LEU A 82 8.84 11.89 8.73
C LEU A 82 9.95 11.42 7.76
N PRO A 83 11.23 11.74 8.02
CA PRO A 83 12.33 11.41 7.13
C PRO A 83 12.62 9.90 7.03
N THR A 84 12.09 9.10 7.96
CA THR A 84 12.28 7.64 7.99
C THR A 84 11.09 6.86 7.44
N LEU A 85 10.21 7.52 6.69
CA LEU A 85 9.05 6.88 6.07
C LEU A 85 9.50 5.83 5.03
N GLN A 86 9.01 4.60 5.15
CA GLN A 86 9.34 3.49 4.25
C GLN A 86 8.97 3.81 2.79
N PHE A 87 7.74 4.27 2.58
CA PHE A 87 7.25 4.60 1.25
C PHE A 87 7.30 6.11 1.05
N PRO A 88 8.07 6.60 0.07
CA PRO A 88 8.15 8.03 -0.20
C PRO A 88 6.82 8.57 -0.73
N GLY A 89 6.63 9.86 -0.55
CA GLY A 89 5.50 10.59 -1.10
C GLY A 89 5.71 10.98 -2.56
N THR A 90 4.77 11.75 -3.08
CA THR A 90 4.85 12.36 -4.41
C THR A 90 4.68 13.88 -4.29
N CYS A 91 5.52 14.63 -5.00
CA CYS A 91 5.38 16.08 -5.08
C CYS A 91 4.14 16.44 -5.88
N VAL A 92 3.29 17.27 -5.29
CA VAL A 92 2.05 17.77 -5.88
C VAL A 92 2.01 19.29 -5.76
N GLU A 93 1.68 19.96 -6.86
CA GLU A 93 1.50 21.41 -6.90
C GLU A 93 0.24 21.83 -6.10
N ASP A 94 0.27 23.03 -5.51
CA ASP A 94 -0.82 23.57 -4.69
C ASP A 94 -2.21 23.45 -5.36
N SER A 95 -2.28 23.74 -6.67
CA SER A 95 -3.51 23.68 -7.47
C SER A 95 -4.14 22.29 -7.59
N ARG A 96 -3.39 21.23 -7.28
CA ARG A 96 -3.81 19.82 -7.41
C ARG A 96 -3.89 19.08 -6.07
N LEU A 97 -3.65 19.74 -4.96
CA LEU A 97 -3.61 19.10 -3.64
C LEU A 97 -4.92 18.42 -3.29
N GLU A 98 -6.05 19.09 -3.50
CA GLU A 98 -7.36 18.53 -3.15
C GLU A 98 -7.65 17.24 -3.92
N ALA A 99 -7.29 17.18 -5.21
CA ALA A 99 -7.52 16.03 -6.06
C ALA A 99 -6.56 14.87 -5.77
N MET A 100 -5.29 15.16 -5.46
CA MET A 100 -4.23 14.15 -5.34
C MET A 100 -3.99 13.70 -3.88
N CYS A 101 -4.33 14.55 -2.91
CA CYS A 101 -4.03 14.35 -1.49
C CYS A 101 -5.26 14.19 -0.60
N SER A 102 -6.46 14.05 -1.17
CA SER A 102 -7.70 13.84 -0.41
C SER A 102 -7.64 12.70 0.61
N GLU A 103 -6.88 11.64 0.30
CA GLU A 103 -6.71 10.47 1.15
C GLU A 103 -5.31 10.32 1.75
N ARG A 104 -4.47 11.34 1.62
CA ARG A 104 -3.05 11.33 1.99
C ARG A 104 -2.75 12.47 2.97
N GLU A 105 -1.63 12.36 3.67
CA GLU A 105 -1.11 13.47 4.48
C GLU A 105 -0.21 14.35 3.62
N LEU A 106 -0.09 15.61 4.05
CA LEU A 106 0.62 16.66 3.34
C LEU A 106 1.74 17.20 4.23
N SER A 107 2.94 17.31 3.69
CA SER A 107 4.08 17.92 4.37
C SER A 107 4.93 18.71 3.39
N ALA A 108 5.63 19.72 3.91
CA ALA A 108 6.78 20.28 3.20
C ALA A 108 7.84 19.19 2.96
N SER A 109 8.61 19.34 1.89
CA SER A 109 9.75 18.50 1.56
C SER A 109 10.77 19.31 0.77
N LYS A 110 12.05 19.07 1.06
CA LYS A 110 13.17 19.66 0.32
C LYS A 110 13.33 19.09 -1.08
N ASP A 111 12.69 17.95 -1.37
CA ASP A 111 12.75 17.28 -2.68
C ASP A 111 11.75 17.89 -3.67
N CYS A 112 10.81 18.72 -3.21
CA CYS A 112 9.80 19.36 -4.05
C CYS A 112 10.20 20.80 -4.42
N THR A 113 9.75 21.23 -5.61
CA THR A 113 9.88 22.61 -6.06
C THR A 113 9.05 23.57 -5.20
N ASP A 114 9.44 24.85 -5.17
CA ASP A 114 8.69 25.89 -4.47
C ASP A 114 7.21 25.92 -4.90
N GLY A 115 6.30 25.99 -3.92
CA GLY A 115 4.85 25.93 -4.16
C GLY A 115 4.29 24.52 -4.41
N SER A 116 5.09 23.48 -4.20
CA SER A 116 4.64 22.08 -4.19
C SER A 116 4.81 21.46 -2.82
N PHE A 117 4.00 20.46 -2.52
CA PHE A 117 4.00 19.73 -1.26
C PHE A 117 4.18 18.24 -1.47
N CYS A 118 4.75 17.58 -0.47
CA CYS A 118 4.91 16.14 -0.47
C CYS A 118 3.66 15.45 0.07
N CYS A 119 3.05 14.66 -0.79
CA CYS A 119 1.81 13.95 -0.52
C CYS A 119 2.10 12.47 -0.26
N TYR A 120 1.82 11.98 0.94
CA TYR A 120 2.25 10.64 1.38
C TYR A 120 1.15 9.90 2.14
N PHE A 121 1.24 8.57 2.19
CA PHE A 121 0.30 7.79 2.99
C PHE A 121 0.68 7.84 4.48
N PRO A 122 -0.29 8.11 5.38
CA PRO A 122 -0.03 8.10 6.80
C PRO A 122 0.33 6.69 7.30
N VAL A 123 0.97 6.63 8.47
CA VAL A 123 1.30 5.36 9.14
C VAL A 123 0.04 4.53 9.41
N SER A 124 -1.09 5.20 9.69
CA SER A 124 -2.39 4.55 9.89
C SER A 124 -2.95 3.85 8.65
N LYS A 125 -2.45 4.18 7.45
CA LYS A 125 -2.85 3.56 6.17
C LYS A 125 -1.81 2.59 5.62
N GLY A 126 -0.96 2.02 6.48
CA GLY A 126 -0.02 0.96 6.10
C GLY A 126 1.36 1.46 5.68
N ASN A 127 1.64 2.75 5.79
CA ASN A 127 3.02 3.22 5.81
C ASN A 127 3.64 2.92 7.18
N PHE A 128 4.96 2.91 7.29
CA PHE A 128 5.62 2.71 8.57
C PHE A 128 6.95 3.44 8.63
N LEU A 129 7.37 3.73 9.86
CA LEU A 129 8.63 4.39 10.12
C LEU A 129 9.72 3.33 10.25
N ILE A 130 10.73 3.44 9.40
CA ILE A 130 11.96 2.68 9.55
C ILE A 130 12.65 3.20 10.84
N PRO A 131 13.03 2.33 11.78
CA PRO A 131 13.82 2.75 12.93
C PRO A 131 15.08 3.50 12.47
N GLN A 132 15.38 4.66 13.07
CA GLN A 132 16.52 5.50 12.66
C GLN A 132 17.84 4.72 12.59
N SER A 133 18.04 3.76 13.50
CA SER A 133 19.23 2.90 13.50
C SER A 133 19.43 2.12 12.20
N ILE A 134 18.36 1.79 11.48
CA ILE A 134 18.42 1.13 10.17
C ILE A 134 18.62 2.18 9.07
N ALA A 135 17.94 3.31 9.15
CA ALA A 135 18.05 4.41 8.18
C ALA A 135 19.49 4.98 8.10
N ASP A 136 20.16 5.13 9.25
CA ASP A 136 21.54 5.61 9.33
C ASP A 136 22.51 4.66 8.62
N ASN A 137 22.27 3.34 8.73
CA ASN A 137 23.07 2.33 8.06
C ASN A 137 22.83 2.32 6.53
N ILE A 138 21.59 2.52 6.07
CA ILE A 138 21.28 2.59 4.64
C ILE A 138 21.95 3.80 3.99
N ASN A 139 21.90 4.96 4.65
CA ASN A 139 22.57 6.17 4.15
C ASN A 139 24.11 6.01 4.10
N ALA A 140 24.68 5.31 5.08
CA ALA A 140 26.10 4.96 5.05
C ALA A 140 26.45 4.05 3.85
N ILE A 141 25.60 3.06 3.53
CA ILE A 141 25.80 2.18 2.36
C ILE A 141 25.65 2.95 1.04
N ALA A 142 24.68 3.87 0.94
CA ALA A 142 24.53 4.73 -0.24
C ALA A 142 25.75 5.64 -0.46
N ALA A 143 26.39 6.11 0.61
CA ALA A 143 27.62 6.90 0.53
C ALA A 143 28.86 6.07 0.12
N ILE A 144 28.87 4.76 0.42
CA ILE A 144 29.95 3.84 0.05
C ILE A 144 29.81 3.37 -1.42
N GLY A 145 28.63 3.53 -2.02
CA GLY A 145 28.24 2.97 -3.31
C GLY A 145 28.27 3.92 -4.51
N PHE A 146 29.32 4.72 -4.70
CA PHE A 146 29.71 5.21 -6.04
C PHE A 146 31.20 4.99 -6.34
N VAL A 147 31.83 4.00 -5.68
CA VAL A 147 33.07 3.42 -6.19
C VAL A 147 32.70 2.50 -7.35
N ARG A 148 32.50 3.14 -8.50
CA ARG A 148 32.75 2.67 -9.86
C ARG A 148 33.32 1.24 -9.91
N GLN A 149 32.44 0.24 -9.97
CA GLN A 149 32.77 -1.02 -10.63
C GLN A 149 32.91 -0.71 -12.12
N GLN A 150 34.08 -0.18 -12.50
CA GLN A 150 34.68 -0.54 -13.78
C GLN A 150 35.11 -2.00 -13.67
N ALA A 151 34.14 -2.91 -13.66
CA ALA A 151 34.38 -4.29 -13.99
C ALA A 151 34.58 -4.32 -15.51
N GLN A 152 35.85 -4.24 -15.87
CA GLN A 152 36.38 -4.67 -17.14
C GLN A 152 35.80 -6.05 -17.45
N GLU A 153 34.93 -6.15 -18.45
CA GLU A 153 34.45 -7.42 -19.00
C GLU A 153 35.67 -8.30 -19.32
N PRO A 154 35.88 -9.43 -18.62
CA PRO A 154 36.69 -10.49 -19.19
C PRO A 154 35.80 -11.14 -20.25
N ALA A 155 36.20 -10.99 -21.51
CA ALA A 155 35.64 -11.72 -22.63
C ALA A 155 35.57 -13.21 -22.29
N THR A 156 34.39 -13.67 -21.86
CA THR A 156 34.11 -15.08 -21.65
C THR A 156 33.80 -15.64 -23.02
N GLN A 157 34.81 -16.27 -23.61
CA GLN A 157 34.64 -17.08 -24.80
C GLN A 157 33.58 -18.14 -24.50
N ALA A 158 32.52 -18.16 -25.30
CA ALA A 158 31.51 -19.20 -25.26
C ALA A 158 32.18 -20.57 -25.53
N PRO A 159 32.07 -21.56 -24.62
CA PRO A 159 32.41 -22.92 -24.97
C PRO A 159 31.34 -23.44 -25.93
N THR A 160 31.75 -23.64 -27.19
CA THR A 160 30.99 -24.37 -28.20
C THR A 160 30.73 -25.78 -27.67
N GLN A 161 29.52 -26.03 -27.17
CA GLN A 161 29.08 -27.39 -26.85
C GLN A 161 28.97 -28.20 -28.15
N PRO A 162 29.60 -29.39 -28.25
CA PRO A 162 29.36 -30.31 -29.35
C PRO A 162 27.89 -30.74 -29.36
N PRO A 163 27.29 -30.97 -30.55
CA PRO A 163 25.94 -31.50 -30.64
C PRO A 163 25.85 -32.86 -29.92
N PRO A 164 24.78 -33.13 -29.16
CA PRO A 164 24.57 -34.43 -28.55
C PRO A 164 24.46 -35.52 -29.63
N PRO A 165 24.98 -36.73 -29.38
CA PRO A 165 24.85 -37.85 -30.30
C PRO A 165 23.37 -38.25 -30.47
N PRO A 166 22.98 -38.78 -31.64
CA PRO A 166 21.62 -39.27 -31.87
C PRO A 166 21.28 -40.38 -30.87
N GLU A 167 20.19 -40.20 -30.13
CA GLU A 167 19.60 -41.23 -29.28
C GLU A 167 19.11 -42.39 -30.15
N THR A 168 19.75 -43.55 -29.98
CA THR A 168 19.26 -44.83 -30.49
C THR A 168 18.09 -45.27 -29.63
N GLU A 169 16.88 -45.20 -30.20
CA GLU A 169 15.66 -45.75 -29.60
C GLU A 169 15.82 -47.26 -29.39
N ALA A 170 15.84 -47.68 -28.12
CA ALA A 170 15.71 -49.07 -27.75
C ALA A 170 14.22 -49.49 -27.79
N PRO A 171 13.90 -50.73 -28.21
CA PRO A 171 12.53 -51.21 -28.24
C PRO A 171 11.95 -51.32 -26.82
N THR A 172 10.90 -50.54 -26.58
CA THR A 172 10.05 -50.58 -25.39
C THR A 172 9.45 -51.99 -25.20
N PRO A 173 9.65 -52.64 -24.05
CA PRO A 173 8.94 -53.89 -23.73
C PRO A 173 7.45 -53.62 -23.53
N GLU A 174 6.64 -54.52 -24.10
CA GLU A 174 5.18 -54.53 -24.06
C GLU A 174 4.65 -54.55 -22.61
N PRO A 175 3.79 -53.59 -22.21
CA PRO A 175 3.29 -53.51 -20.85
C PRO A 175 2.32 -54.67 -20.58
N THR A 176 2.68 -55.50 -19.61
CA THR A 176 1.76 -56.47 -19.00
C THR A 176 0.64 -55.68 -18.31
N ALA A 177 -0.61 -55.97 -18.71
CA ALA A 177 -1.79 -55.29 -18.21
C ALA A 177 -1.98 -55.54 -16.71
N ASP A 178 -1.61 -54.55 -15.90
CA ASP A 178 -1.94 -54.51 -14.49
C ASP A 178 -3.46 -54.31 -14.30
N PRO A 179 -4.07 -54.97 -13.30
CA PRO A 179 -5.48 -54.79 -12.99
C PRO A 179 -5.76 -53.31 -12.65
N ALA A 180 -6.83 -52.79 -13.27
CA ALA A 180 -7.22 -51.39 -13.15
C ALA A 180 -7.30 -50.95 -11.68
N PRO A 181 -6.59 -49.87 -11.29
CA PRO A 181 -6.68 -49.36 -9.93
C PRO A 181 -8.13 -48.99 -9.61
N PRO A 182 -8.58 -49.17 -8.35
CA PRO A 182 -9.91 -48.79 -7.94
C PRO A 182 -10.15 -47.31 -8.27
N PRO A 183 -11.39 -46.94 -8.67
CA PRO A 183 -11.70 -45.56 -9.02
C PRO A 183 -11.33 -44.66 -7.83
N PRO A 184 -10.62 -43.53 -8.07
CA PRO A 184 -10.26 -42.61 -7.02
C PRO A 184 -11.54 -42.16 -6.28
N PRO A 185 -11.48 -41.98 -4.95
CA PRO A 185 -12.61 -41.46 -4.20
C PRO A 185 -13.10 -40.15 -4.84
N PRO A 186 -14.41 -39.90 -4.87
CA PRO A 186 -14.96 -38.68 -5.45
C PRO A 186 -14.28 -37.48 -4.80
N ALA A 187 -13.67 -36.64 -5.63
CA ALA A 187 -12.97 -35.45 -5.16
C ALA A 187 -13.90 -34.67 -4.21
N PRO A 188 -13.40 -34.21 -3.04
CA PRO A 188 -14.21 -33.41 -2.15
C PRO A 188 -14.78 -32.25 -2.95
N VAL A 189 -16.10 -32.10 -2.91
CA VAL A 189 -16.82 -31.02 -3.60
C VAL A 189 -16.29 -29.72 -3.00
N GLN A 190 -15.32 -29.11 -3.67
CA GLN A 190 -14.81 -27.82 -3.28
C GLN A 190 -15.91 -26.80 -3.52
N VAL A 191 -16.62 -26.46 -2.45
CA VAL A 191 -17.54 -25.32 -2.44
C VAL A 191 -16.66 -24.10 -2.70
N LYS A 192 -16.63 -23.67 -3.97
CA LYS A 192 -15.95 -22.44 -4.38
C LYS A 192 -16.67 -21.29 -3.69
N ALA A 193 -16.14 -20.86 -2.56
CA ALA A 193 -16.54 -19.59 -1.98
C ALA A 193 -16.22 -18.49 -3.01
N GLN A 194 -17.23 -17.67 -3.31
CA GLN A 194 -17.19 -16.62 -4.31
C GLN A 194 -16.81 -15.29 -3.66
N LEU A 195 -16.36 -14.35 -4.50
CA LEU A 195 -16.13 -12.98 -4.07
C LEU A 195 -17.43 -12.41 -3.48
N GLY A 196 -17.35 -11.83 -2.29
CA GLY A 196 -18.52 -11.30 -1.56
C GLY A 196 -19.17 -12.27 -0.57
N ASP A 197 -18.72 -13.53 -0.50
CA ASP A 197 -19.17 -14.49 0.51
C ASP A 197 -18.82 -14.01 1.92
N THR A 198 -19.67 -14.38 2.89
CA THR A 198 -19.45 -14.02 4.29
C THR A 198 -18.23 -14.74 4.85
N CYS A 199 -17.39 -14.01 5.57
CA CYS A 199 -16.20 -14.52 6.22
C CYS A 199 -16.10 -13.98 7.66
N SER A 200 -15.45 -14.74 8.52
CA SER A 200 -15.11 -14.34 9.90
C SER A 200 -13.64 -13.96 10.03
N GLY A 201 -12.78 -14.47 9.15
CA GLY A 201 -11.37 -14.14 9.09
C GLY A 201 -10.75 -14.36 7.71
N PRO A 202 -9.49 -13.94 7.51
CA PRO A 202 -8.80 -14.02 6.22
C PRO A 202 -8.65 -15.46 5.70
N ASN A 203 -8.64 -16.47 6.58
CA ASN A 203 -8.54 -17.88 6.20
C ASN A 203 -9.85 -18.47 5.62
N ASP A 204 -10.97 -17.76 5.73
CA ASP A 204 -12.25 -18.21 5.19
C ASP A 204 -12.39 -17.92 3.69
N CYS A 205 -11.56 -17.01 3.18
CA CYS A 205 -11.54 -16.66 1.77
C CYS A 205 -10.60 -17.61 1.02
N PRO A 206 -11.10 -18.37 0.03
CA PRO A 206 -10.36 -19.49 -0.57
C PRO A 206 -9.24 -19.04 -1.51
N ASP A 207 -9.32 -17.81 -2.01
CA ASP A 207 -8.47 -17.31 -3.06
C ASP A 207 -7.36 -16.41 -2.50
N ALA A 208 -6.12 -16.62 -2.95
CA ALA A 208 -4.95 -15.88 -2.49
C ALA A 208 -5.07 -14.36 -2.65
N GLY A 209 -5.80 -13.91 -3.68
CA GLY A 209 -6.04 -12.50 -3.96
C GLY A 209 -7.15 -11.88 -3.11
N THR A 210 -7.75 -12.63 -2.20
CA THR A 210 -8.89 -12.19 -1.39
C THR A 210 -8.57 -12.19 0.11
N SER A 211 -9.24 -11.30 0.83
CA SER A 211 -9.18 -11.22 2.28
C SER A 211 -10.52 -10.84 2.86
N CYS A 212 -10.72 -11.13 4.15
CA CYS A 212 -11.96 -10.86 4.83
C CYS A 212 -12.03 -9.40 5.28
N PHE A 213 -12.83 -8.60 4.59
CA PHE A 213 -13.02 -7.18 4.88
C PHE A 213 -14.51 -6.89 5.06
N ASN A 214 -14.89 -6.27 6.19
CA ASN A 214 -16.28 -6.04 6.58
C ASN A 214 -17.15 -7.32 6.55
N GLY A 215 -16.57 -8.44 6.96
CA GLY A 215 -17.24 -9.74 7.00
C GLY A 215 -17.54 -10.33 5.62
N ARG A 216 -16.88 -9.84 4.55
CA ARG A 216 -16.98 -10.38 3.19
C ARG A 216 -15.62 -10.57 2.53
N CYS A 217 -15.49 -11.61 1.73
CA CYS A 217 -14.29 -11.84 0.93
C CYS A 217 -14.19 -10.80 -0.19
N ASN A 218 -13.18 -9.93 -0.12
CA ASN A 218 -12.91 -8.88 -1.10
C ASN A 218 -11.47 -8.98 -1.63
N CYS A 219 -11.24 -8.54 -2.86
CA CYS A 219 -9.91 -8.54 -3.45
C CYS A 219 -8.97 -7.55 -2.74
N TRP A 220 -7.71 -7.91 -2.55
CA TRP A 220 -6.73 -7.03 -1.88
C TRP A 220 -6.64 -5.63 -2.51
N ALA A 221 -6.71 -5.52 -3.84
CA ALA A 221 -6.71 -4.22 -4.51
C ALA A 221 -7.87 -3.29 -4.14
N THR A 222 -9.00 -3.84 -3.70
CA THR A 222 -10.11 -3.00 -3.23
C THR A 222 -9.82 -2.33 -1.89
N GLN A 223 -8.80 -2.81 -1.16
CA GLN A 223 -8.34 -2.23 0.11
C GLN A 223 -7.30 -1.12 -0.10
N GLY A 224 -6.91 -0.84 -1.34
CA GLY A 224 -5.96 0.20 -1.71
C GLY A 224 -4.66 -0.35 -2.32
N PHE A 225 -3.99 0.52 -3.09
CA PHE A 225 -2.78 0.17 -3.85
C PHE A 225 -1.64 -0.38 -2.98
N SER A 226 -1.48 0.17 -1.77
CA SER A 226 -0.43 -0.27 -0.83
C SER A 226 -0.64 -1.70 -0.34
N ALA A 227 -1.89 -2.12 -0.12
CA ALA A 227 -2.19 -3.50 0.25
C ALA A 227 -1.90 -4.45 -0.92
N GLU A 228 -2.25 -4.06 -2.13
CA GLU A 228 -1.94 -4.85 -3.32
C GLU A 228 -0.43 -5.07 -3.48
N GLU A 229 0.37 -4.00 -3.44
CA GLU A 229 1.80 -4.10 -3.70
C GLU A 229 2.52 -4.93 -2.63
N LEU A 230 2.16 -4.72 -1.36
CA LEU A 230 2.74 -5.43 -0.22
C LEU A 230 2.42 -6.94 -0.23
N TRP A 231 1.20 -7.31 -0.64
CA TRP A 231 0.77 -8.71 -0.64
C TRP A 231 1.01 -9.42 -1.98
N SER A 232 1.35 -8.68 -3.03
CA SER A 232 1.69 -9.24 -4.35
C SER A 232 3.02 -9.97 -4.32
N CYS A 233 3.11 -11.08 -5.05
CA CYS A 233 4.31 -11.88 -5.11
C CYS A 233 4.54 -12.46 -6.51
N THR A 234 5.79 -12.80 -6.76
CA THR A 234 6.21 -13.62 -7.89
C THR A 234 6.73 -15.00 -7.45
N GLU A 235 7.22 -15.10 -6.22
CA GLU A 235 7.87 -16.29 -5.66
C GLU A 235 7.55 -16.45 -4.17
N ASP A 236 7.58 -17.69 -3.68
CA ASP A 236 7.29 -18.04 -2.28
C ASP A 236 8.23 -17.36 -1.29
N HIS A 237 9.51 -17.20 -1.66
CA HIS A 237 10.50 -16.56 -0.81
C HIS A 237 10.10 -15.13 -0.46
N HIS A 238 9.48 -14.39 -1.38
CA HIS A 238 8.98 -13.04 -1.11
C HIS A 238 7.97 -13.09 0.04
N CYS A 239 6.98 -13.97 -0.07
CA CYS A 239 5.97 -14.14 0.96
C CYS A 239 6.56 -14.59 2.29
N GLN A 240 7.53 -15.50 2.29
CA GLN A 240 8.14 -15.99 3.51
C GLN A 240 8.93 -14.93 4.28
N VAL A 241 9.55 -13.97 3.57
CA VAL A 241 10.31 -12.85 4.17
C VAL A 241 9.37 -11.86 4.84
N PHE A 242 8.31 -11.43 4.16
CA PHE A 242 7.39 -10.42 4.69
C PHE A 242 6.31 -11.01 5.60
N PHE A 243 5.92 -12.25 5.35
CA PHE A 243 4.83 -12.96 6.01
C PHE A 243 5.20 -14.42 6.31
N PRO A 244 5.94 -14.68 7.41
CA PRO A 244 6.32 -16.04 7.78
C PRO A 244 5.12 -17.00 7.80
N GLY A 245 5.24 -18.15 7.13
CA GLY A 245 4.17 -19.13 6.98
C GLY A 245 3.19 -18.86 5.82
N HIS A 246 3.53 -17.96 4.90
CA HIS A 246 2.77 -17.72 3.66
C HIS A 246 3.52 -18.23 2.43
N VAL A 247 2.77 -18.56 1.39
CA VAL A 247 3.28 -18.97 0.07
C VAL A 247 2.63 -18.14 -1.03
N CYS A 248 3.33 -18.00 -2.16
CA CYS A 248 2.88 -17.23 -3.29
C CYS A 248 1.93 -18.06 -4.15
N ARG A 249 0.71 -17.56 -4.34
CA ARG A 249 -0.36 -18.28 -5.05
C ARG A 249 -1.04 -17.36 -6.03
N SER A 250 -1.29 -17.85 -7.25
CA SER A 250 -2.07 -17.11 -8.23
C SER A 250 -3.52 -16.95 -7.75
N SER A 251 -4.06 -15.75 -7.91
CA SER A 251 -5.48 -15.49 -7.69
C SER A 251 -6.29 -15.95 -8.90
N GLN A 252 -7.36 -16.70 -8.67
CA GLN A 252 -8.33 -17.08 -9.69
C GLN A 252 -9.50 -16.10 -9.76
N LEU A 253 -9.86 -15.49 -8.63
CA LEU A 253 -11.03 -14.60 -8.53
C LEU A 253 -10.71 -13.13 -8.79
N CYS A 254 -9.50 -12.67 -8.47
CA CYS A 254 -9.09 -11.28 -8.60
C CYS A 254 -8.17 -11.10 -9.81
N ASN A 255 -8.76 -11.06 -11.00
CA ASN A 255 -8.07 -10.95 -12.29
C ASN A 255 -7.72 -9.49 -12.64
N GLN A 256 -6.81 -8.83 -11.94
CA GLN A 256 -6.52 -7.41 -12.26
C GLN A 256 -5.07 -6.92 -12.22
N PHE A 257 -4.04 -7.76 -12.13
CA PHE A 257 -2.67 -7.21 -11.94
C PHE A 257 -1.75 -7.50 -13.11
N ARG A 258 -1.45 -6.44 -13.88
CA ARG A 258 -0.48 -6.47 -14.98
C ARG A 258 0.91 -6.74 -14.40
N GLY A 259 1.39 -7.97 -14.55
CA GLY A 259 2.79 -8.35 -14.28
C GLY A 259 3.09 -8.93 -12.90
N LYS A 260 2.08 -9.23 -12.07
CA LYS A 260 2.27 -9.99 -10.82
C LYS A 260 1.71 -11.40 -10.98
N LEU A 261 2.42 -12.41 -10.45
CA LEU A 261 2.03 -13.82 -10.61
C LEU A 261 1.02 -14.28 -9.55
N GLY A 262 0.99 -13.63 -8.38
CA GLY A 262 0.10 -14.04 -7.31
C GLY A 262 0.10 -13.12 -6.10
N PHE A 263 -0.45 -13.66 -5.01
CA PHE A 263 -0.56 -13.04 -3.70
C PHE A 263 -0.09 -13.99 -2.61
N CYS A 264 0.40 -13.43 -1.50
CA CYS A 264 0.84 -14.19 -0.34
C CYS A 264 -0.37 -14.74 0.44
N GLN A 265 -0.51 -16.06 0.44
CA GLN A 265 -1.59 -16.78 1.11
C GLN A 265 -1.04 -17.58 2.31
N PRO A 266 -1.67 -17.54 3.50
CA PRO A 266 -1.22 -18.33 4.64
C PRO A 266 -1.36 -19.83 4.35
N LEU A 267 -0.33 -20.61 4.70
CA LEU A 267 -0.32 -22.07 4.51
C LEU A 267 -1.52 -22.77 5.18
N SER A 268 -2.01 -22.23 6.29
CA SER A 268 -3.17 -22.76 7.01
C SER A 268 -4.50 -22.62 6.27
N SER A 269 -4.59 -21.72 5.30
CA SER A 269 -5.79 -21.54 4.47
C SER A 269 -5.83 -22.48 3.27
N ILE A 270 -4.72 -23.15 2.97
CA ILE A 270 -4.63 -24.11 1.86
C ILE A 270 -5.25 -25.43 2.33
N LYS A 271 -6.52 -25.63 2.03
CA LYS A 271 -7.20 -26.91 2.23
C LYS A 271 -6.78 -27.85 1.10
N ASN A 272 -6.02 -28.90 1.42
CA ASN A 272 -5.71 -30.01 0.52
C ASN A 272 -6.96 -30.86 0.24
#